data_AF-A0A7G8IN91-F1
#
_entry.id   AF-A0A7G8IN91-F1
#
_cell.length_a   1.000
_cell.length_b   1.000
_cell.length_c   1.000
_cell.angle_alpha   90.00
_cell.angle_beta   90.00
_cell.angle_gamma   90.00
#
_symmetry.space_group_name_H-M   'P 1'
#
loop_
_entity.id
_entity.type
_entity.pdbx_description
1 polymer ?
#
loop_
_entity_poly.entity_id
_entity_poly.type
_entity_poly.pdbx_seq_one_letter_code
_entity_poly.pdbx_strand_id
1 'polypeptide(L)'
;MTLNSAQLDQLDPANIEQALLAPCMDAMIAVTERYQFLENHRGARVFTAYREVDHVLQLGFHDDLTLQARKELRERGFQLMEAREGTKREHRLLLLTLKEIGFGHHYGEGFYQASRSLVRHLRNLGWPLGTLTSTLNNSRSNPEGSAN
;
A
#
# COMPACT_ATOMS: atom_id res chain seq x y z
N MET A 1 11.15 -13.56 -24.41
CA MET A 1 11.83 -14.86 -24.28
C MET A 1 10.75 -15.91 -24.07
N THR A 2 10.38 -16.65 -25.11
CA THR A 2 9.49 -17.81 -25.01
C THR A 2 10.36 -19.02 -24.72
N LEU A 3 10.17 -19.65 -23.56
CA LEU A 3 10.75 -20.97 -23.26
C LEU A 3 10.17 -21.97 -24.26
N ASN A 4 11.02 -22.64 -25.04
CA ASN A 4 10.58 -23.71 -25.93
C ASN A 4 10.21 -24.95 -25.11
N SER A 5 9.26 -25.75 -25.59
CA SER A 5 8.76 -26.98 -24.93
C SER A 5 9.86 -27.95 -24.47
N ALA A 6 10.98 -28.02 -25.19
CA ALA A 6 12.15 -28.83 -24.83
C ALA A 6 12.89 -28.35 -23.56
N GLN A 7 12.75 -27.09 -23.16
CA GLN A 7 13.30 -26.55 -21.90
C GLN A 7 12.36 -26.78 -20.72
N LEU A 8 11.06 -26.96 -20.98
CA LEU A 8 10.08 -27.32 -19.95
C LEU A 8 10.24 -28.80 -19.52
N ASP A 9 10.54 -29.71 -20.46
CA ASP A 9 10.78 -31.13 -20.18
C ASP A 9 12.11 -31.39 -19.41
N GLN A 10 13.00 -30.39 -19.33
CA GLN A 10 14.26 -30.45 -18.57
C GLN A 10 14.15 -29.88 -17.14
N LEU A 11 12.99 -29.34 -16.77
CA LEU A 11 12.74 -28.93 -15.39
C LEU A 11 12.42 -30.15 -14.54
N ASP A 12 13.48 -30.75 -13.98
CA ASP A 12 13.34 -31.77 -12.95
C ASP A 12 12.45 -31.22 -11.80
N PRO A 13 11.29 -31.83 -11.50
CA PRO A 13 10.42 -31.38 -10.43
C PRO A 13 11.14 -31.25 -9.09
N ALA A 14 12.15 -32.08 -8.82
CA ALA A 14 12.94 -31.99 -7.60
C ALA A 14 13.76 -30.67 -7.53
N ASN A 15 14.25 -30.17 -8.66
CA ASN A 15 14.96 -28.89 -8.73
C ASN A 15 14.01 -27.70 -8.53
N ILE A 16 12.78 -27.79 -9.03
CA ILE A 16 11.75 -26.78 -8.77
C ILE A 16 11.40 -26.76 -7.28
N GLU A 17 11.12 -27.92 -6.69
CA GLU A 17 10.81 -28.03 -5.26
C GLU A 17 11.94 -27.42 -4.42
N GLN A 18 13.19 -27.77 -4.70
CA GLN A 18 14.36 -27.23 -4.00
C GLN A 18 14.48 -25.71 -4.15
N ALA A 19 14.20 -25.15 -5.34
CA ALA A 19 14.23 -23.71 -5.57
C ALA A 19 13.09 -22.97 -4.86
N LEU A 20 11.94 -23.61 -4.65
CA LEU A 20 10.79 -23.04 -3.95
C LEU A 20 10.93 -23.07 -2.43
N LEU A 21 11.76 -23.96 -1.88
CA LEU A 21 11.94 -24.07 -0.42
C LEU A 21 12.31 -22.73 0.23
N ALA A 22 13.33 -22.04 -0.29
CA ALA A 22 13.78 -20.76 0.25
C ALA A 22 12.68 -19.67 0.24
N PRO A 23 12.05 -19.33 -0.91
CA PRO A 23 11.00 -18.31 -0.94
C PRO A 23 9.75 -18.71 -0.14
N CYS A 24 9.41 -20.00 -0.07
CA CYS A 24 8.33 -20.48 0.79
C CYS A 24 8.65 -20.29 2.28
N MET A 25 9.88 -20.61 2.70
CA MET A 25 10.33 -20.38 4.08
C MET A 25 10.32 -18.89 4.42
N ASP A 26 10.83 -18.03 3.54
CA ASP A 26 10.80 -16.58 3.74
C ASP A 26 9.38 -16.04 3.88
N ALA A 27 8.44 -16.54 3.06
CA ALA A 27 7.03 -16.19 3.17
C ALA A 27 6.43 -16.65 4.51
N MET A 28 6.70 -17.88 4.94
CA MET A 28 6.24 -18.38 6.24
C MET A 28 6.81 -17.58 7.42
N ILE A 29 8.10 -17.23 7.37
CA ILE A 29 8.75 -16.37 8.37
C ILE A 29 8.04 -15.01 8.40
N ALA A 30 7.84 -14.37 7.24
CA ALA A 30 7.17 -13.07 7.18
C ALA A 30 5.76 -13.10 7.75
N VAL A 31 5.00 -14.17 7.49
CA VAL A 31 3.65 -14.34 8.02
C VAL A 31 3.67 -14.57 9.54
N THR A 32 4.53 -15.46 10.03
CA THR A 32 4.61 -15.78 11.47
C THR A 32 5.10 -14.59 12.30
N GLU A 33 6.13 -13.88 11.84
CA GLU A 33 6.60 -12.64 12.47
C GLU A 33 5.52 -11.56 12.51
N ARG A 34 4.73 -11.45 11.43
CA ARG A 34 3.59 -10.52 11.39
C ARG A 34 2.57 -10.83 12.48
N TYR A 35 2.20 -12.09 12.66
CA TYR A 35 1.25 -12.50 13.69
C TYR A 35 1.79 -12.22 15.09
N GLN A 36 3.02 -12.65 15.38
CA GLN A 36 3.68 -12.41 16.68
C GLN A 36 3.80 -10.92 16.99
N PHE A 37 4.13 -10.09 15.99
CA PHE A 37 4.20 -8.65 16.17
C PHE A 37 2.83 -8.07 16.55
N LEU A 38 1.77 -8.40 15.81
CA LEU A 38 0.44 -7.83 16.05
C LEU A 38 -0.22 -8.32 17.34
N GLU A 39 0.11 -9.52 17.80
CA GLU A 39 -0.35 -9.98 19.12
C GLU A 39 0.10 -9.04 20.25
N ASN A 40 1.35 -8.55 20.14
CA ASN A 40 1.96 -7.63 21.09
C ASN A 40 1.64 -6.16 20.80
N HIS A 41 1.27 -5.81 19.56
CA HIS A 41 1.04 -4.43 19.10
C HIS A 41 -0.35 -4.29 18.46
N ARG A 42 -1.40 -4.53 19.24
CA ARG A 42 -2.78 -4.52 18.73
C ARG A 42 -3.25 -3.17 18.20
N GLY A 43 -2.59 -2.07 18.56
CA GLY A 43 -2.84 -0.72 18.04
C GLY A 43 -2.17 -0.44 16.70
N ALA A 44 -1.26 -1.29 16.23
CA ALA A 44 -0.43 -1.01 15.06
C ALA A 44 -1.27 -1.03 13.78
N ARG A 45 -1.21 0.05 13.02
CA ARG A 45 -2.03 0.22 11.81
C ARG A 45 -1.18 0.72 10.65
N VAL A 46 -1.44 0.15 9.49
CA VAL A 46 -1.17 0.82 8.21
C VAL A 46 -2.42 1.58 7.79
N PHE A 47 -2.24 2.72 7.12
CA PHE A 47 -3.35 3.59 6.77
C PHE A 47 -3.15 4.33 5.45
N THR A 48 -4.27 4.80 4.91
CA THR A 48 -4.32 5.82 3.86
C THR A 48 -5.04 7.03 4.38
N ALA A 49 -4.42 8.20 4.24
CA ALA A 49 -5.06 9.49 4.45
C ALA A 49 -4.98 10.31 3.16
N TYR A 50 -5.97 11.14 2.92
CA TYR A 50 -6.09 11.96 1.73
C TYR A 50 -6.29 13.42 2.10
N ARG A 51 -5.61 14.29 1.38
CA ARG A 51 -5.76 15.73 1.49
C ARG A 51 -6.28 16.28 0.18
N GLU A 52 -7.43 16.96 0.27
CA GLU A 52 -8.17 17.41 -0.91
C GLU A 52 -7.51 18.60 -1.61
N VAL A 53 -6.98 19.56 -0.83
CA VAL A 53 -6.45 20.83 -1.36
C VAL A 53 -5.36 20.66 -2.43
N ASP A 54 -4.54 19.61 -2.34
CA ASP A 54 -3.47 19.31 -3.29
C ASP A 54 -3.57 17.89 -3.87
N HIS A 55 -4.68 17.19 -3.61
CA HIS A 55 -4.91 15.80 -4.01
C HIS A 55 -3.76 14.86 -3.62
N VAL A 56 -3.21 14.98 -2.42
CA VAL A 56 -2.12 14.12 -1.94
C VAL A 56 -2.63 13.00 -1.03
N LEU A 57 -2.07 11.81 -1.25
CA LEU A 57 -2.21 10.64 -0.38
C LEU A 57 -1.02 10.53 0.55
N GLN A 58 -1.30 10.31 1.83
CA GLN A 58 -0.33 9.80 2.79
C GLN A 58 -0.58 8.31 3.00
N LEU A 59 0.40 7.49 2.66
CA LEU A 59 0.45 6.06 2.91
C LEU A 59 1.37 5.85 4.10
N GLY A 60 0.79 5.48 5.24
CA GLY A 60 1.49 5.55 6.52
C GLY A 60 1.39 4.29 7.37
N PHE A 61 2.23 4.26 8.38
CA PHE A 61 2.19 3.31 9.49
C PHE A 61 2.20 4.10 10.81
N HIS A 62 1.50 3.57 11.81
CA HIS A 62 1.54 4.08 13.17
C HIS A 62 1.51 2.90 14.15
N ASP A 63 2.36 2.92 15.18
CA ASP A 63 2.44 1.85 16.19
C ASP A 63 1.16 1.74 17.03
N ASP A 64 0.48 2.87 17.25
CA ASP A 64 -0.87 2.91 17.81
C ASP A 64 -1.69 4.09 17.24
N LEU A 65 -2.64 3.84 16.34
CA LEU A 65 -3.40 4.92 15.67
C LEU A 65 -4.48 5.54 16.57
N THR A 66 -4.02 6.20 17.63
CA THR A 66 -4.82 6.85 18.67
C THR A 66 -5.63 8.05 18.16
N LEU A 67 -6.52 8.56 19.01
CA LEU A 67 -7.26 9.80 18.74
C LEU A 67 -6.34 11.00 18.49
N GLN A 68 -5.20 11.06 19.17
CA GLN A 68 -4.23 12.14 19.03
C GLN A 68 -3.54 12.08 17.66
N ALA A 69 -3.06 10.91 17.23
CA ALA A 69 -2.48 10.73 15.89
C ALA A 69 -3.48 11.10 14.76
N ARG A 70 -4.77 10.75 14.94
CA ARG A 70 -5.84 11.15 14.02
C ARG A 70 -6.10 12.66 14.04
N LYS A 71 -5.94 13.31 15.19
CA LYS A 71 -6.07 14.77 15.31
C LYS A 71 -4.95 15.48 14.55
N GLU A 72 -3.72 15.01 14.69
CA GLU A 72 -2.55 15.54 13.97
C GLU A 72 -2.70 15.42 12.45
N LEU A 73 -3.24 14.30 11.95
CA LEU A 73 -3.57 14.17 10.53
C LEU A 73 -4.56 15.26 10.08
N ARG A 74 -5.64 15.47 10.83
CA ARG A 74 -6.66 16.48 10.51
C ARG A 74 -6.11 17.90 10.58
N GLU A 75 -5.29 18.21 11.57
CA GLU A 75 -4.63 19.54 11.70
C GLU A 75 -3.72 19.84 10.50
N ARG A 76 -3.20 18.81 9.83
CA ARG A 76 -2.41 18.92 8.59
C ARG A 76 -3.26 18.87 7.31
N GLY A 77 -4.58 18.87 7.45
CA GLY A 77 -5.56 18.83 6.35
C GLY A 77 -5.81 17.43 5.76
N PHE A 78 -5.30 16.37 6.39
CA PHE A 78 -5.54 15.01 5.94
C PHE A 78 -6.79 14.41 6.59
N GLN A 79 -7.65 13.85 5.75
CA GLN A 79 -8.75 12.99 6.15
C GLN A 79 -8.29 11.54 6.10
N LEU A 80 -8.44 10.80 7.21
CA LEU A 80 -8.19 9.36 7.23
C LEU A 80 -9.24 8.66 6.36
N MET A 81 -8.78 7.93 5.34
CA MET A 81 -9.66 7.18 4.43
C MET A 81 -9.97 5.80 5.00
N GLU A 82 -8.92 5.05 5.35
CA GLU A 82 -9.02 3.72 5.94
C GLU A 82 -7.73 3.36 6.68
N ALA A 83 -7.85 2.47 7.65
CA ALA A 83 -6.73 1.86 8.35
C ALA A 83 -7.03 0.39 8.62
N ARG A 84 -6.00 -0.45 8.61
CA ARG A 84 -6.08 -1.87 9.00
C ARG A 84 -4.88 -2.26 9.84
N GLU A 85 -4.99 -3.39 10.54
CA GLU A 85 -3.84 -3.95 11.26
C GLU A 85 -2.70 -4.20 10.29
N GLY A 86 -1.51 -3.73 10.66
CA GLY A 86 -0.37 -3.73 9.78
C GLY A 86 0.91 -3.44 10.53
N THR A 87 2.02 -3.83 9.94
CA THR A 87 3.37 -3.68 10.50
C THR A 87 4.15 -2.60 9.76
N LYS A 88 5.20 -2.08 10.40
CA LYS A 88 6.17 -1.19 9.74
C LYS A 88 6.85 -1.85 8.54
N ARG A 89 7.04 -3.17 8.58
CA ARG A 89 7.58 -3.97 7.45
C ARG A 89 6.65 -3.91 6.24
N GLU A 90 5.34 -4.11 6.41
CA GLU A 90 4.36 -4.00 5.33
C GLU A 90 4.37 -2.59 4.70
N HIS A 91 4.44 -1.55 5.51
CA HIS A 91 4.55 -0.17 5.02
C HIS A 91 5.84 0.05 4.22
N ARG A 92 7.00 -0.38 4.73
CA ARG A 92 8.28 -0.27 4.02
C ARG A 92 8.27 -1.04 2.69
N LEU A 93 7.72 -2.26 2.69
CA LEU A 93 7.58 -3.07 1.48
C LEU A 93 6.71 -2.35 0.44
N LEU A 94 5.58 -1.77 0.85
CA LEU A 94 4.74 -0.99 -0.06
C LEU A 94 5.55 0.15 -0.71
N LEU A 95 6.27 0.95 0.08
CA LEU A 95 7.02 2.09 -0.43
C LEU A 95 8.12 1.67 -1.40
N LEU A 96 8.81 0.56 -1.12
CA LEU A 96 9.81 -0.02 -2.03
C LEU A 96 9.16 -0.47 -3.34
N THR A 97 8.06 -1.22 -3.27
CA THR A 97 7.33 -1.67 -4.45
C THR A 97 6.82 -0.50 -5.29
N LEU A 98 6.25 0.54 -4.66
CA LEU A 98 5.79 1.74 -5.37
C LEU A 98 6.94 2.46 -6.08
N LYS A 99 8.11 2.56 -5.44
CA LYS A 99 9.32 3.12 -6.04
C LYS A 99 9.78 2.29 -7.25
N GLU A 100 9.80 0.96 -7.13
CA GLU A 100 10.23 0.04 -8.19
C GLU A 100 9.31 0.10 -9.43
N ILE A 101 8.00 0.27 -9.22
CA ILE A 101 7.04 0.43 -10.32
C ILE A 101 6.91 1.88 -10.84
N GLY A 102 7.74 2.81 -10.33
CA GLY A 102 7.90 4.15 -10.88
C GLY A 102 7.03 5.25 -10.25
N PHE A 103 6.40 5.03 -9.09
CA PHE A 103 5.73 6.10 -8.36
C PHE A 103 6.74 6.90 -7.52
N GLY A 104 6.94 8.16 -7.90
CA GLY A 104 7.73 9.12 -7.12
C GLY A 104 6.94 9.70 -5.94
N HIS A 105 7.65 10.02 -4.85
CA HIS A 105 7.05 10.75 -3.73
C HIS A 105 6.99 12.26 -4.00
N HIS A 106 5.99 12.95 -3.47
CA HIS A 106 5.80 14.39 -3.70
C HIS A 106 6.47 15.25 -2.61
N TYR A 107 6.07 15.09 -1.35
CA TYR A 107 6.54 15.88 -0.20
C TYR A 107 7.55 15.15 0.70
N GLY A 108 7.92 13.92 0.31
CA GLY A 108 8.75 13.02 1.10
C GLY A 108 8.17 11.61 1.13
N GLU A 109 8.92 10.68 1.70
CA GLU A 109 8.55 9.27 1.78
C GLU A 109 7.13 9.10 2.37
N GLY A 110 6.30 8.30 1.70
CA GLY A 110 4.90 8.06 2.10
C GLY A 110 3.89 9.05 1.52
N PHE A 111 4.31 10.14 0.87
CA PHE A 111 3.40 11.12 0.25
C PHE A 111 3.38 11.00 -1.27
N TYR A 112 2.21 10.80 -1.86
CA TYR A 112 2.04 10.56 -3.29
C TYR A 112 0.91 11.38 -3.88
N GLN A 113 1.05 11.82 -5.13
CA GLN A 113 -0.05 12.42 -5.87
C GLN A 113 -1.16 11.38 -6.10
N ALA A 114 -2.39 11.71 -5.74
CA ALA A 114 -3.53 10.84 -5.97
C ALA A 114 -3.75 10.67 -7.47
N SER A 115 -3.73 9.42 -7.94
CA SER A 115 -3.98 9.08 -9.34
C SER A 115 -4.71 7.75 -9.44
N ARG A 116 -5.48 7.57 -10.51
CA ARG A 116 -6.22 6.31 -10.76
C ARG A 116 -5.26 5.12 -10.89
N SER A 117 -4.09 5.31 -11.47
CA SER A 117 -3.06 4.28 -11.60
C SER A 117 -2.53 3.89 -10.22
N LEU A 118 -2.16 4.85 -9.37
CA LEU A 118 -1.69 4.57 -8.01
C LEU A 118 -2.74 3.80 -7.21
N VAL A 119 -3.99 4.28 -7.20
CA VAL A 119 -5.08 3.64 -6.46
C VAL A 119 -5.34 2.21 -6.95
N ARG A 120 -5.20 1.94 -8.24
CA ARG A 120 -5.29 0.58 -8.77
C ARG A 120 -4.19 -0.32 -8.23
N HIS A 121 -2.93 0.14 -8.22
CA HIS A 121 -1.82 -0.65 -7.68
C HIS A 121 -1.99 -0.88 -6.18
N LEU A 122 -2.36 0.14 -5.42
CA LEU A 122 -2.64 0.00 -3.98
C LEU A 122 -3.74 -1.03 -3.70
N ARG A 123 -4.81 -1.04 -4.51
CA ARG A 123 -5.87 -2.04 -4.41
C ARG A 123 -5.35 -3.45 -4.68
N ASN A 124 -4.56 -3.63 -5.73
CA ASN A 124 -3.97 -4.93 -6.08
C ASN A 124 -3.01 -5.44 -5.00
N LEU A 125 -2.34 -4.53 -4.28
CA LEU A 125 -1.46 -4.84 -3.15
C LEU A 125 -2.20 -5.05 -1.82
N GLY A 126 -3.54 -4.98 -1.80
CA GLY A 126 -4.33 -5.13 -0.58
C GLY A 126 -4.10 -4.03 0.46
N TRP A 127 -3.74 -2.83 0.00
CA TRP A 127 -3.57 -1.66 0.87
C TRP A 127 -4.93 -1.08 1.28
N PRO A 128 -5.13 -0.60 2.52
CA PRO A 128 -6.39 -0.01 2.96
C PRO A 128 -6.67 1.29 2.21
N LEU A 129 -7.79 1.37 1.50
CA LEU A 129 -8.17 2.53 0.67
C LEU A 129 -9.54 3.09 1.04
N GLY A 130 -10.41 2.29 1.67
CA GLY A 130 -11.76 2.65 2.07
C GLY A 130 -12.53 3.32 0.95
N THR A 131 -13.09 4.49 1.27
CA THR A 131 -13.93 5.27 0.36
C THR A 131 -13.17 6.13 -0.63
N LEU A 132 -11.82 6.12 -0.62
CA LEU A 132 -10.98 6.94 -1.51
C LEU A 132 -11.37 6.79 -2.99
N THR A 133 -11.71 5.56 -3.38
CA THR A 133 -12.10 5.23 -4.76
C THR A 133 -13.36 5.98 -5.21
N SER A 134 -14.30 6.21 -4.29
CA SER A 134 -15.49 7.03 -4.52
C SER A 134 -15.15 8.52 -4.53
N THR A 135 -14.30 8.98 -3.61
CA THR A 135 -13.91 10.40 -3.48
C THR A 135 -13.17 10.93 -4.72
N LEU A 136 -12.29 10.13 -5.32
CA LEU A 136 -11.55 10.49 -6.54
C LEU A 136 -12.42 10.50 -7.81
N ASN A 137 -13.54 9.79 -7.79
CA ASN A 137 -14.49 9.83 -8.90
C ASN A 137 -15.39 11.07 -8.83
N ASN A 138 -15.73 11.53 -7.62
CA ASN A 138 -16.62 12.67 -7.40
C ASN A 138 -15.91 14.04 -7.53
N SER A 139 -14.63 14.13 -7.19
CA SER A 139 -13.83 15.37 -7.32
C SER A 139 -13.63 15.86 -8.75
N ARG A 140 -13.95 15.05 -9.77
CA ARG A 140 -13.88 15.43 -11.20
C ARG A 140 -15.24 15.80 -11.81
N SER A 141 -16.35 15.70 -11.07
CA SER A 141 -17.68 16.02 -11.61
C SER A 141 -18.15 17.45 -11.34
N ASN A 142 -17.25 18.35 -10.93
CA ASN A 142 -17.53 19.78 -10.90
C ASN A 142 -16.70 20.49 -11.98
N PRO A 143 -17.13 20.48 -13.26
CA PRO A 143 -16.67 21.50 -14.18
C PRO A 143 -17.19 22.82 -13.65
N GLU A 144 -16.27 23.70 -13.26
CA GLU A 144 -16.57 25.06 -12.87
C GLU A 144 -17.48 25.72 -13.90
N GLY A 145 -18.45 26.48 -13.37
CA GLY A 145 -19.37 27.25 -14.17
C GLY A 145 -18.65 28.17 -15.16
N SER A 146 -19.17 28.20 -16.38
CA SER A 146 -19.11 29.43 -17.16
C SER A 146 -19.99 30.46 -16.45
N ALA A 147 -19.31 31.38 -15.76
CA ALA A 147 -19.88 32.64 -15.35
C ALA A 147 -20.03 33.57 -16.57
N ASN A 148 -21.13 34.32 -16.54
CA ASN A 148 -21.56 35.45 -17.39
C ASN A 148 -22.15 35.13 -18.77
#